data_AF-A0A5Q5CGD5-F1
#
_entry.id   AF-A0A5Q5CGD5-F1
#
_cell.length_a   1.000
_cell.length_b   1.000
_cell.length_c   1.000
_cell.angle_alpha   90.00
_cell.angle_beta   90.00
_cell.angle_gamma   90.00
#
_symmetry.space_group_name_H-M   'P 1'
#
loop_
_entity.id
_entity.type
_entity.pdbx_description
1 polymer ?
#
loop_
_entity_poly.entity_id
_entity_poly.type
_entity_poly.pdbx_seq_one_letter_code
_entity_poly.pdbx_strand_id
1 'polypeptide(L)'
;MAAAAVAMLVGVTSPASAAPDDGQWDPTLPKLLSAGAPGDPLAIANASLAATAQATQVTMDLGRKFLSSMGIGGSSASAGVAPGRVRGPQAIEYVIRRGASQMGTPYSWGGGKPNGPSRGVDSGANIVGYDCSGFTQFSYAGVGVLIPKYSGDQYNTGRKVPTSQAKRGDLLFWGPGGSQHVAMYLGNGQMLESSGSAGKVTVSPVRQAGLQPYVARIIES
;
A
#
# COMPACT_ATOMS: atom_id res chain seq x y z
N MET A 1 57.81 -38.80 15.57
CA MET A 1 57.17 -37.54 15.15
C MET A 1 56.43 -37.81 13.85
N ALA A 2 55.10 -37.92 13.89
CA ALA A 2 54.26 -38.16 12.72
C ALA A 2 53.45 -36.89 12.44
N ALA A 3 53.59 -36.32 11.24
CA ALA A 3 52.84 -35.15 10.80
C ALA A 3 51.47 -35.59 10.26
N ALA A 4 50.39 -35.11 10.88
CA ALA A 4 49.04 -35.27 10.36
C ALA A 4 48.71 -34.09 9.44
N ALA A 5 48.47 -34.36 8.16
CA ALA A 5 47.95 -33.39 7.21
C ALA A 5 46.43 -33.32 7.33
N VAL A 6 45.90 -32.17 7.75
CA VAL A 6 44.46 -31.89 7.77
C VAL A 6 44.07 -31.37 6.39
N ALA A 7 43.33 -32.16 5.61
CA ALA A 7 42.71 -31.71 4.37
C ALA A 7 41.43 -30.93 4.70
N MET A 8 41.43 -29.62 4.44
CA MET A 8 40.21 -28.81 4.49
C MET A 8 39.36 -29.08 3.24
N LEU A 9 38.22 -29.73 3.43
CA LEU A 9 37.16 -29.82 2.42
C LEU A 9 36.44 -28.47 2.33
N VAL A 10 36.73 -27.72 1.27
CA VAL A 10 35.96 -26.53 0.91
C VAL A 10 34.62 -27.01 0.32
N GLY A 11 33.57 -26.97 1.14
CA GLY A 11 32.20 -27.20 0.68
C GLY A 11 31.77 -26.04 -0.22
N VAL A 12 31.67 -26.28 -1.52
CA VAL A 12 30.94 -25.41 -2.45
C VAL A 12 29.47 -25.45 -2.05
N THR A 13 29.02 -24.41 -1.36
CA THR A 13 27.59 -24.18 -1.14
C THR A 13 27.00 -23.70 -2.46
N SER A 14 26.23 -24.56 -3.11
CA SER A 14 25.39 -24.15 -4.24
C SER A 14 24.45 -23.04 -3.77
N PRO A 15 24.23 -21.97 -4.56
CA PRO A 15 23.20 -21.00 -4.23
C PRO A 15 21.86 -21.74 -4.16
N ALA A 16 21.08 -21.48 -3.11
CA ALA A 16 19.75 -22.01 -2.94
C ALA A 16 18.94 -21.75 -4.22
N SER A 17 18.55 -22.81 -4.92
CA SER A 17 17.64 -22.72 -6.06
C SER A 17 16.35 -22.07 -5.57
N ALA A 18 15.93 -21.00 -6.23
CA ALA A 18 14.62 -20.41 -5.99
C ALA A 18 13.57 -21.52 -6.11
N ALA A 19 12.75 -21.69 -5.07
CA ALA A 19 11.62 -22.59 -5.12
C ALA A 19 10.81 -22.31 -6.41
N PRO A 20 10.28 -23.35 -7.09
CA PRO A 20 9.46 -23.17 -8.29
C PRO A 20 8.42 -22.08 -8.07
N ASP A 21 8.25 -21.20 -9.05
CA ASP A 21 7.27 -20.14 -8.97
C ASP A 21 5.88 -20.78 -9.01
N ASP A 22 5.21 -20.84 -7.86
CA ASP A 22 3.84 -21.37 -7.71
C ASP A 22 2.78 -20.42 -8.32
N GLY A 23 3.23 -19.35 -8.98
CA GLY A 23 2.40 -18.34 -9.63
C GLY A 23 1.66 -17.43 -8.65
N GLN A 24 1.84 -17.64 -7.33
CA GLN A 24 1.08 -16.93 -6.30
C GLN A 24 1.66 -15.54 -6.00
N TRP A 25 2.92 -15.30 -6.37
CA TRP A 25 3.66 -14.07 -6.07
C TRP A 25 4.04 -13.34 -7.36
N ASP A 26 4.14 -12.01 -7.28
CA ASP A 26 4.79 -11.20 -8.29
C ASP A 26 6.31 -11.47 -8.25
N PRO A 27 6.90 -12.03 -9.32
CA PRO A 27 8.31 -12.43 -9.33
C PRO A 27 9.26 -11.22 -9.38
N THR A 28 8.75 -10.02 -9.63
CA THR A 28 9.56 -8.79 -9.61
C THR A 28 9.73 -8.23 -8.19
N LEU A 29 9.03 -8.79 -7.21
CA LEU A 29 9.04 -8.36 -5.81
C LEU A 29 9.45 -9.51 -4.88
N PRO A 30 10.00 -9.19 -3.69
CA PRO A 30 10.27 -10.21 -2.69
C PRO A 30 9.01 -11.04 -2.33
N LYS A 31 9.18 -12.35 -2.15
CA LYS A 31 8.10 -13.28 -1.76
C LYS A 31 7.85 -13.24 -0.25
N LEU A 32 7.39 -12.09 0.25
CA LEU A 32 7.13 -11.84 1.67
C LEU A 32 5.93 -10.91 1.86
N LEU A 33 5.41 -10.86 3.08
CA LEU A 33 4.30 -9.97 3.44
C LEU A 33 4.78 -8.51 3.46
N SER A 34 3.95 -7.59 2.98
CA SER A 34 4.21 -6.15 3.07
C SER A 34 4.27 -5.69 4.53
N ALA A 35 4.97 -4.58 4.76
CA ALA A 35 5.16 -4.04 6.09
C ALA A 35 3.82 -3.75 6.80
N GLY A 36 3.80 -3.96 8.11
CA GLY A 36 2.62 -3.84 8.96
C GLY A 36 1.77 -5.11 9.04
N ALA A 37 2.22 -6.23 8.49
CA ALA A 37 1.58 -7.52 8.65
C ALA A 37 1.49 -7.93 10.14
N PRO A 38 0.52 -8.77 10.54
CA PRO A 38 0.43 -9.25 11.93
C PRO A 38 1.75 -9.86 12.42
N GLY A 39 2.25 -9.38 13.56
CA GLY A 39 3.54 -9.79 14.14
C GLY A 39 4.74 -8.93 13.75
N ASP A 40 4.59 -8.00 12.78
CA ASP A 40 5.61 -7.00 12.43
C ASP A 40 5.71 -5.92 13.54
N PRO A 41 6.92 -5.50 13.97
CA PRO A 41 7.11 -4.35 14.86
C PRO A 41 6.34 -3.08 14.42
N LEU A 42 6.21 -2.83 13.11
CA LEU A 42 5.41 -1.72 12.58
C LEU A 42 3.92 -1.89 12.89
N ALA A 43 3.41 -3.12 12.88
CA ALA A 43 2.02 -3.41 13.25
C ALA A 43 1.78 -3.07 14.73
N ILE A 44 2.72 -3.43 15.61
CA ILE A 44 2.66 -3.11 17.04
C ILE A 44 2.67 -1.58 17.26
N ALA A 45 3.56 -0.86 16.57
CA ALA A 45 3.62 0.60 16.67
C ALA A 45 2.30 1.27 16.23
N ASN A 46 1.70 0.78 15.14
CA ASN A 46 0.44 1.28 14.60
C ASN A 46 -0.80 0.87 15.42
N ALA A 47 -0.73 -0.25 16.13
CA ALA A 47 -1.80 -0.72 17.01
C ALA A 47 -1.96 0.14 18.27
N SER A 48 -1.00 1.03 18.57
CA SER A 48 -1.15 1.95 19.70
C SER A 48 -2.35 2.88 19.52
N LEU A 49 -3.11 3.10 20.60
CA LEU A 49 -4.28 3.98 20.60
C LEU A 49 -3.93 5.39 20.10
N ALA A 50 -2.75 5.89 20.46
CA ALA A 50 -2.26 7.19 20.03
C ALA A 50 -2.03 7.24 18.51
N ALA A 51 -1.37 6.23 17.92
CA ALA A 51 -1.15 6.18 16.48
C ALA A 51 -2.47 6.09 15.70
N THR A 52 -3.39 5.25 16.19
CA THR A 52 -4.73 5.10 15.58
C THR A 52 -5.53 6.40 15.67
N ALA A 53 -5.53 7.07 16.83
CA ALA A 53 -6.21 8.34 17.02
C ALA A 53 -5.64 9.45 16.13
N GLN A 54 -4.31 9.54 16.01
CA GLN A 54 -3.64 10.50 15.13
C GLN A 54 -3.97 10.27 13.66
N ALA A 55 -3.88 9.02 13.18
CA ALA A 55 -4.21 8.67 11.79
C ALA A 55 -5.68 9.00 11.46
N THR A 56 -6.59 8.72 12.40
CA THR A 56 -8.02 9.02 12.28
C THR A 56 -8.27 10.53 12.23
N GLN A 57 -7.69 11.29 13.16
CA GLN A 57 -7.86 12.74 13.23
C GLN A 57 -7.35 13.42 11.96
N VAL A 58 -6.12 13.08 11.53
CA VAL A 58 -5.54 13.59 10.28
C VAL A 58 -6.43 13.29 9.08
N THR A 59 -6.95 12.07 8.99
CA THR A 59 -7.81 11.67 7.88
C THR A 59 -9.13 12.44 7.89
N MET A 60 -9.75 12.63 9.06
CA MET A 60 -10.96 13.46 9.18
C MET A 60 -10.69 14.91 8.75
N ASP A 61 -9.56 15.48 9.15
CA ASP A 61 -9.20 16.86 8.78
C ASP A 61 -8.95 17.00 7.27
N LEU A 62 -8.33 16.01 6.64
CA LEU A 62 -8.19 15.95 5.18
C LEU A 62 -9.55 15.83 4.49
N GLY A 63 -10.44 14.97 5.00
CA GLY A 63 -11.81 14.84 4.50
C GLY A 63 -12.60 16.14 4.59
N ARG A 64 -12.52 16.86 5.72
CA ARG A 64 -13.15 18.19 5.87
C ARG A 64 -12.61 19.20 4.86
N LYS A 65 -11.29 19.23 4.64
CA LYS A 65 -10.66 20.08 3.61
C LYS A 65 -11.16 19.73 2.21
N PHE A 66 -11.26 18.45 1.89
CA PHE A 66 -11.80 17.99 0.62
C PHE A 66 -13.26 18.41 0.42
N LEU A 67 -14.14 18.17 1.40
CA LEU A 67 -15.54 18.61 1.35
C LEU A 67 -15.68 20.14 1.21
N SER A 68 -14.84 20.90 1.93
CA SER A 68 -14.78 22.36 1.79
C SER A 68 -14.37 22.78 0.38
N SER A 69 -13.40 22.09 -0.24
CA SER A 69 -12.96 22.39 -1.61
C SER A 69 -14.02 22.09 -2.67
N MET A 70 -15.01 21.24 -2.36
CA MET A 70 -16.16 20.98 -3.23
C MET A 70 -17.32 21.96 -3.03
N GLY A 71 -17.20 22.95 -2.13
CA GLY A 71 -18.29 23.87 -1.81
C GLY A 71 -19.43 23.26 -1.00
N ILE A 72 -19.25 22.03 -0.47
CA ILE A 72 -20.23 21.32 0.38
C ILE A 72 -20.02 21.67 1.88
N GLY A 73 -19.10 22.60 2.18
CA GLY A 73 -18.66 22.96 3.53
C GLY A 73 -19.33 24.18 4.17
N GLY A 74 -20.66 24.34 4.04
CA GLY A 74 -21.41 25.38 4.72
C GLY A 74 -21.83 24.99 6.14
N SER A 75 -21.27 25.69 7.14
CA SER A 75 -21.71 25.89 8.54
C SER A 75 -22.16 24.69 9.39
N SER A 76 -21.36 24.41 10.43
CA SER A 76 -21.72 23.86 11.75
C SER A 76 -22.68 22.65 11.81
N ALA A 77 -22.09 21.54 12.25
CA ALA A 77 -22.72 20.35 12.81
C ALA A 77 -24.16 20.52 13.34
N SER A 78 -25.09 19.84 12.69
CA SER A 78 -26.32 19.33 13.31
C SER A 78 -26.37 17.83 13.06
N ALA A 79 -26.49 17.08 14.17
CA ALA A 79 -26.58 15.63 14.22
C ALA A 79 -27.58 15.06 13.20
N GLY A 80 -27.19 14.01 12.48
CA GLY A 80 -28.12 13.24 11.64
C GLY A 80 -27.66 12.90 10.22
N VAL A 81 -26.38 13.02 9.87
CA VAL A 81 -25.86 12.52 8.58
C VAL A 81 -25.06 11.25 8.85
N ALA A 82 -25.62 10.09 8.46
CA ALA A 82 -24.84 8.86 8.31
C ALA A 82 -23.55 9.19 7.55
N PRO A 83 -22.36 8.73 7.99
CA PRO A 83 -21.07 9.24 7.52
C PRO A 83 -21.09 9.41 6.01
N GLY A 84 -21.11 10.69 5.59
CA GLY A 84 -21.35 11.11 4.22
C GLY A 84 -20.32 10.43 3.34
N ARG A 85 -20.74 9.35 2.69
CA ARG A 85 -19.85 8.58 1.83
C ARG A 85 -19.39 9.52 0.73
N VAL A 86 -18.12 9.91 0.82
CA VAL A 86 -17.43 10.51 -0.29
C VAL A 86 -17.53 9.51 -1.44
N ARG A 87 -18.32 9.87 -2.44
CA ARG A 87 -18.72 9.01 -3.57
C ARG A 87 -18.50 9.76 -4.86
N GLY A 88 -18.31 8.97 -5.89
CA GLY A 88 -18.33 9.43 -7.27
C GLY A 88 -16.96 9.82 -7.82
N PRO A 89 -16.95 10.15 -9.13
CA PRO A 89 -15.72 10.32 -9.90
C PRO A 89 -14.77 11.40 -9.35
N GLN A 90 -15.30 12.48 -8.77
CA GLN A 90 -14.48 13.58 -8.25
C GLN A 90 -13.55 13.15 -7.11
N ALA A 91 -14.05 12.30 -6.21
CA ALA A 91 -13.25 11.77 -5.12
C ALA A 91 -12.17 10.82 -5.63
N ILE A 92 -12.50 9.96 -6.60
CA ILE A 92 -11.55 9.06 -7.25
C ILE A 92 -10.42 9.87 -7.90
N GLU A 93 -10.75 10.90 -8.67
CA GLU A 93 -9.73 11.75 -9.31
C GLU A 93 -8.92 12.56 -8.28
N TYR A 94 -9.52 12.95 -7.15
CA TYR A 94 -8.76 13.58 -6.07
C TYR A 94 -7.75 12.62 -5.43
N VAL A 95 -8.17 11.38 -5.14
CA VAL A 95 -7.30 10.32 -4.60
C VAL A 95 -6.14 10.05 -5.56
N ILE A 96 -6.43 9.90 -6.86
CA ILE A 96 -5.39 9.66 -7.87
C ILE A 96 -4.46 10.86 -8.00
N ARG A 97 -4.98 12.09 -8.03
CA ARG A 97 -4.16 13.31 -8.10
C ARG A 97 -3.27 13.46 -6.87
N ARG A 98 -3.79 13.13 -5.69
CA ARG A 98 -3.03 13.14 -4.44
C ARG A 98 -1.88 12.13 -4.51
N GLY A 99 -2.14 10.90 -4.94
CA GLY A 99 -1.09 9.91 -5.19
C GLY A 99 -0.07 10.38 -6.24
N ALA A 100 -0.54 10.88 -7.38
CA ALA A 100 0.29 11.34 -8.49
C ALA A 100 1.18 12.53 -8.11
N SER A 101 0.75 13.37 -7.16
CA SER A 101 1.58 14.47 -6.62
C SER A 101 2.86 13.98 -5.94
N GLN A 102 2.94 12.70 -5.60
CA GLN A 102 4.11 12.08 -4.97
C GLN A 102 5.06 11.44 -5.98
N MET A 103 4.84 11.62 -7.29
CA MET A 103 5.69 11.06 -8.35
C MET A 103 7.17 11.26 -8.04
N GLY A 104 7.94 10.18 -8.08
CA GLY A 104 9.38 10.19 -7.80
C GLY A 104 9.78 10.11 -6.32
N THR A 105 8.82 10.18 -5.38
CA THR A 105 9.12 9.99 -3.95
C THR A 105 9.74 8.61 -3.72
N PRO A 106 10.84 8.47 -2.95
CA PRO A 106 11.50 7.18 -2.76
C PRO A 106 10.60 6.09 -2.18
N TYR A 107 10.89 4.85 -2.56
CA TYR A 107 10.35 3.70 -1.84
C TYR A 107 11.02 3.57 -0.48
N SER A 108 10.23 3.38 0.58
CA SER A 108 10.73 3.15 1.94
C SER A 108 9.91 2.05 2.59
N TRP A 109 10.52 0.90 2.90
CA TRP A 109 9.85 -0.22 3.57
C TRP A 109 9.19 0.22 4.89
N GLY A 110 7.88 0.05 5.05
CA GLY A 110 7.15 0.54 6.22
C GLY A 110 6.78 2.03 6.19
N GLY A 111 7.31 2.80 5.24
CA GLY A 111 7.14 4.25 5.16
C GLY A 111 5.74 4.66 4.69
N GLY A 112 5.32 5.86 5.08
CA GLY A 112 4.07 6.47 4.67
C GLY A 112 3.06 6.59 5.80
N LYS A 113 2.39 7.74 5.85
CA LYS A 113 1.32 8.09 6.78
C LYS A 113 0.17 8.78 6.03
N PRO A 114 -1.03 8.91 6.62
CA PRO A 114 -2.15 9.62 5.99
C PRO A 114 -1.80 11.05 5.49
N ASN A 115 -0.86 11.74 6.14
CA ASN A 115 -0.44 13.10 5.81
C ASN A 115 0.80 13.21 4.90
N GLY A 116 1.54 12.15 4.62
CA GLY A 116 2.74 12.26 3.77
C GLY A 116 3.72 11.08 3.88
N PRO A 117 4.90 11.20 3.24
CA PRO A 117 5.95 10.20 3.36
C PRO A 117 6.53 10.22 4.78
N SER A 118 7.08 9.09 5.22
CA SER A 118 7.74 9.00 6.51
C SER A 118 8.99 8.13 6.41
N ARG A 119 9.81 8.15 7.45
CA ARG A 119 10.78 7.07 7.64
C ARG A 119 10.04 5.74 7.72
N GLY A 120 10.67 4.73 7.14
CA GLY A 120 10.23 3.35 7.22
C GLY A 120 10.81 2.64 8.43
N VAL A 121 10.82 1.31 8.33
CA VAL A 121 11.47 0.38 9.26
C VAL A 121 12.42 -0.52 8.48
N ASP A 122 13.31 -1.24 9.16
CA ASP A 122 14.29 -2.16 8.55
C ASP A 122 15.05 -1.50 7.39
N SER A 123 14.92 -2.02 6.17
CA SER A 123 15.57 -1.48 4.96
C SER A 123 15.12 -0.05 4.62
N GLY A 124 13.98 0.40 5.14
CA GLY A 124 13.45 1.76 4.99
C GLY A 124 13.78 2.71 6.14
N ALA A 125 14.49 2.26 7.19
CA ALA A 125 14.70 3.06 8.41
C ALA A 125 15.36 4.43 8.16
N ASN A 126 16.23 4.52 7.15
CA ASN A 126 16.95 5.75 6.78
C ASN A 126 16.37 6.47 5.55
N ILE A 127 15.21 6.04 5.05
CA ILE A 127 14.60 6.57 3.83
C ILE A 127 13.26 7.21 4.18
N VAL A 128 13.09 8.50 3.88
CA VAL A 128 11.77 9.15 3.92
C VAL A 128 11.07 8.88 2.61
N GLY A 129 9.97 8.13 2.66
CA GLY A 129 9.28 7.68 1.47
C GLY A 129 7.96 6.97 1.78
N TYR A 130 7.53 6.15 0.83
CA TYR A 130 6.36 5.29 0.99
C TYR A 130 6.69 3.83 0.67
N ASP A 131 6.09 2.90 1.40
CA ASP A 131 5.85 1.56 0.87
C ASP A 131 4.50 1.52 0.12
N CYS A 132 4.11 0.33 -0.34
CA CYS A 132 2.93 0.15 -1.16
C CYS A 132 1.63 0.54 -0.45
N SER A 133 1.38 -0.02 0.74
CA SER A 133 0.16 0.21 1.53
C SER A 133 0.14 1.58 2.20
N GLY A 134 1.28 2.12 2.60
CA GLY A 134 1.41 3.49 3.11
C GLY A 134 1.10 4.52 2.04
N PHE A 135 1.51 4.28 0.79
CA PHE A 135 1.20 5.13 -0.35
C PHE A 135 -0.31 5.15 -0.69
N THR A 136 -0.96 3.99 -0.72
CA THR A 136 -2.40 3.91 -0.97
C THR A 136 -3.19 4.53 0.18
N GLN A 137 -2.79 4.29 1.44
CA GLN A 137 -3.40 4.91 2.62
C GLN A 137 -3.31 6.44 2.56
N PHE A 138 -2.14 7.00 2.26
CA PHE A 138 -1.95 8.43 2.04
C PHE A 138 -2.92 8.99 0.99
N SER A 139 -3.06 8.28 -0.14
CA SER A 139 -3.87 8.74 -1.26
C SER A 139 -5.36 8.80 -0.89
N TYR A 140 -5.87 7.74 -0.27
CA TYR A 140 -7.28 7.65 0.15
C TYR A 140 -7.63 8.53 1.36
N ALA A 141 -6.68 8.76 2.27
CA ALA A 141 -6.88 9.67 3.39
C ALA A 141 -7.22 11.11 2.94
N GLY A 142 -6.79 11.51 1.74
CA GLY A 142 -7.10 12.81 1.16
C GLY A 142 -8.58 13.13 1.02
N VAL A 143 -9.42 12.10 0.95
CA VAL A 143 -10.89 12.24 0.87
C VAL A 143 -11.58 11.75 2.15
N GLY A 144 -10.86 11.68 3.27
CA GLY A 144 -11.42 11.24 4.55
C GLY A 144 -11.61 9.73 4.67
N VAL A 145 -11.03 8.93 3.77
CA VAL A 145 -11.10 7.47 3.82
C VAL A 145 -9.80 6.90 4.40
N LEU A 146 -9.86 6.43 5.64
CA LEU A 146 -8.73 5.74 6.27
C LEU A 146 -8.79 4.25 5.93
N ILE A 147 -7.79 3.75 5.23
CA ILE A 147 -7.58 2.31 4.99
C ILE A 147 -6.40 1.79 5.85
N PRO A 148 -6.30 0.48 6.14
CA PRO A 148 -5.23 -0.11 6.95
C PRO A 148 -3.82 0.14 6.41
N LYS A 149 -2.78 0.01 7.25
CA LYS A 149 -1.37 0.19 6.85
C LYS A 149 -0.72 -1.07 6.23
N TYR A 150 -1.42 -2.20 6.24
CA TYR A 150 -0.95 -3.46 5.66
C TYR A 150 -1.76 -3.82 4.40
N SER A 151 -1.11 -4.27 3.33
CA SER A 151 -1.79 -4.57 2.06
C SER A 151 -2.81 -5.70 2.18
N GLY A 152 -2.53 -6.74 2.97
CA GLY A 152 -3.47 -7.84 3.18
C GLY A 152 -4.75 -7.39 3.90
N ASP A 153 -4.65 -6.46 4.85
CA ASP A 153 -5.81 -5.86 5.48
C ASP A 153 -6.55 -4.92 4.53
N GLN A 154 -5.83 -4.12 3.74
CA GLN A 154 -6.42 -3.29 2.69
C GLN A 154 -7.19 -4.14 1.67
N TYR A 155 -6.70 -5.33 1.33
CA TYR A 155 -7.41 -6.23 0.42
C TYR A 155 -8.80 -6.55 0.96
N ASN A 156 -8.96 -6.69 2.27
CA ASN A 156 -10.24 -6.99 2.92
C ASN A 156 -11.12 -5.76 3.19
N THR A 157 -10.73 -4.58 2.68
CA THR A 157 -11.55 -3.36 2.74
C THR A 157 -12.35 -3.11 1.48
N GLY A 158 -13.38 -2.27 1.58
CA GLY A 158 -14.23 -1.90 0.45
C GLY A 158 -15.02 -3.08 -0.12
N ARG A 159 -15.45 -2.96 -1.38
CA ARG A 159 -16.17 -4.01 -2.10
C ARG A 159 -15.22 -4.76 -3.03
N LYS A 160 -15.25 -6.10 -2.97
CA LYS A 160 -14.53 -6.96 -3.91
C LYS A 160 -15.16 -6.85 -5.30
N VAL A 161 -14.33 -6.63 -6.32
CA VAL A 161 -14.74 -6.58 -7.74
C VAL A 161 -13.82 -7.50 -8.52
N PRO A 162 -14.30 -8.34 -9.45
CA PRO A 162 -13.41 -9.15 -10.27
C PRO A 162 -12.36 -8.26 -10.96
N THR A 163 -11.11 -8.70 -11.00
CA THR A 163 -10.00 -7.91 -11.57
C THR A 163 -10.23 -7.54 -13.04
N SER A 164 -10.94 -8.39 -13.79
CA SER A 164 -11.37 -8.09 -15.17
C SER A 164 -12.37 -6.93 -15.28
N GLN A 165 -13.01 -6.53 -14.18
CA GLN A 165 -13.94 -5.41 -14.08
C GLN A 165 -13.36 -4.23 -13.27
N ALA A 166 -12.04 -4.24 -13.05
CA ALA A 166 -11.36 -3.16 -12.36
C ALA A 166 -11.61 -1.83 -13.09
N LYS A 167 -11.98 -0.82 -12.30
CA LYS A 167 -12.14 0.56 -12.75
C LYS A 167 -11.00 1.40 -12.20
N ARG A 168 -10.69 2.48 -12.90
CA ARG A 168 -9.78 3.53 -12.42
C ARG A 168 -10.15 3.93 -10.98
N GLY A 169 -9.16 3.94 -10.10
CA GLY A 169 -9.31 4.14 -8.66
C GLY A 169 -9.26 2.84 -7.85
N ASP A 170 -9.70 1.69 -8.39
CA ASP A 170 -9.70 0.43 -7.64
C ASP A 170 -8.27 0.02 -7.21
N LEU A 171 -8.14 -0.64 -6.06
CA LEU A 171 -6.86 -1.16 -5.59
C LEU A 171 -6.61 -2.58 -6.11
N LEU A 172 -5.47 -2.77 -6.79
CA LEU A 172 -4.93 -4.05 -7.25
C LEU A 172 -4.02 -4.63 -6.18
N PHE A 173 -4.00 -5.96 -6.04
CA PHE A 173 -3.25 -6.65 -4.99
C PHE A 173 -2.48 -7.85 -5.53
N TRP A 174 -1.30 -8.12 -4.99
CA TRP A 174 -0.46 -9.28 -5.33
C TRP A 174 -0.14 -10.13 -4.11
N GLY A 175 0.20 -11.39 -4.34
CA GLY A 175 0.56 -12.35 -3.30
C GLY A 175 -0.67 -12.99 -2.63
N PRO A 176 -0.50 -14.14 -1.96
CA PRO A 176 -1.58 -14.80 -1.22
C PRO A 176 -2.35 -13.84 -0.30
N GLY A 177 -3.66 -13.71 -0.49
CA GLY A 177 -4.48 -12.79 0.32
C GLY A 177 -4.16 -11.30 0.13
N GLY A 178 -3.51 -10.93 -0.99
CA GLY A 178 -3.13 -9.54 -1.28
C GLY A 178 -2.00 -9.02 -0.38
N SER A 179 -1.23 -9.93 0.21
CA SER A 179 -0.24 -9.61 1.24
C SER A 179 1.07 -9.04 0.73
N GLN A 180 1.42 -9.23 -0.54
CA GLN A 180 2.75 -8.89 -1.07
C GLN A 180 2.84 -7.42 -1.47
N HIS A 181 1.86 -6.95 -2.24
CA HIS A 181 1.88 -5.62 -2.84
C HIS A 181 0.47 -5.09 -3.08
N VAL A 182 0.34 -3.77 -3.11
CA VAL A 182 -0.89 -3.07 -3.48
C VAL A 182 -0.56 -1.85 -4.36
N ALA A 183 -1.39 -1.61 -5.37
CA ALA A 183 -1.26 -0.47 -6.28
C ALA A 183 -2.65 0.08 -6.65
N MET A 184 -2.71 1.32 -7.09
CA MET A 184 -3.95 1.96 -7.53
C MET A 184 -4.10 1.86 -9.05
N TYR A 185 -5.19 1.25 -9.52
CA TYR A 185 -5.45 1.12 -10.96
C TYR A 185 -5.78 2.48 -11.57
N LEU A 186 -5.15 2.82 -12.70
CA LEU A 186 -5.37 4.08 -13.41
C LEU A 186 -6.29 3.92 -14.63
N GLY A 187 -6.70 2.68 -14.96
CA GLY A 187 -7.29 2.35 -16.25
C GLY A 187 -6.21 1.97 -17.27
N ASN A 188 -6.64 1.48 -18.45
CA ASN A 188 -5.77 1.21 -19.60
C ASN A 188 -4.55 0.32 -19.28
N GLY A 189 -4.68 -0.63 -18.36
CA GLY A 189 -3.58 -1.50 -17.98
C GLY A 189 -2.44 -0.80 -17.25
N GLN A 190 -2.66 0.39 -16.69
CA GLN A 190 -1.68 1.13 -15.90
C GLN A 190 -2.05 1.19 -14.42
N MET A 191 -1.05 1.27 -13.56
CA MET A 191 -1.20 1.42 -12.12
C MET A 191 -0.22 2.45 -11.56
N LEU A 192 -0.63 3.12 -10.49
CA LEU A 192 0.19 3.99 -9.68
C LEU A 192 0.63 3.24 -8.43
N GLU A 193 1.93 3.12 -8.21
CA GLU A 193 2.50 2.32 -7.14
C GLU A 193 3.72 2.97 -6.49
N SER A 194 4.05 2.50 -5.27
CA SER A 194 5.38 2.60 -4.68
C SER A 194 5.86 1.19 -4.38
N SER A 195 6.88 0.70 -5.08
CA SER A 195 7.36 -0.67 -4.94
C SER A 195 8.87 -0.74 -4.84
N GLY A 196 9.38 -1.80 -4.20
CA GLY A 196 10.82 -2.02 -4.07
C GLY A 196 11.53 -2.17 -5.43
N SER A 197 10.86 -2.76 -6.42
CA SER A 197 11.40 -2.92 -7.78
C SER A 197 11.44 -1.61 -8.57
N ALA A 198 10.47 -0.71 -8.36
CA ALA A 198 10.47 0.62 -8.97
C ALA A 198 11.41 1.61 -8.24
N GLY A 199 11.63 1.39 -6.95
CA GLY A 199 12.45 2.23 -6.06
C GLY A 199 11.86 3.59 -5.72
N LYS A 200 10.69 3.93 -6.27
CA LYS A 200 10.00 5.22 -6.11
C LYS A 200 8.52 5.10 -6.46
N VAL A 201 7.75 6.12 -6.10
CA VAL A 201 6.40 6.33 -6.63
C VAL A 201 6.47 6.52 -8.14
N THR A 202 5.78 5.68 -8.90
CA THR A 202 5.77 5.71 -10.36
C THR A 202 4.46 5.18 -10.93
N VAL A 203 4.23 5.45 -12.21
CA VAL A 203 3.26 4.70 -13.01
C VAL A 203 3.97 3.52 -13.66
N SER A 204 3.33 2.35 -13.60
CA SER A 204 3.81 1.10 -14.19
C SER A 204 2.70 0.40 -14.96
N PRO A 205 3.02 -0.47 -15.95
CA PRO A 205 2.06 -1.43 -16.48
C PRO A 205 1.57 -2.39 -15.37
N VAL A 206 0.30 -2.80 -15.41
CA VAL A 206 -0.25 -3.79 -14.48
C VAL A 206 0.44 -5.14 -14.70
N ARG A 207 1.08 -5.64 -13.64
CA ARG A 207 1.73 -6.95 -13.61
C ARG A 207 0.70 -8.04 -13.34
N GLN A 208 0.74 -9.13 -14.12
CA GLN A 208 -0.27 -10.19 -14.06
C GLN A 208 0.11 -11.34 -13.12
N ALA A 209 1.40 -11.71 -13.05
CA ALA A 209 1.85 -12.79 -12.18
C ALA A 209 1.61 -12.43 -10.70
N GLY A 210 1.01 -13.35 -9.93
CA GLY A 210 0.64 -13.14 -8.52
C GLY A 210 -0.54 -12.19 -8.27
N LEU A 211 -1.16 -11.64 -9.32
CA LEU A 211 -2.30 -10.71 -9.19
C LEU A 211 -3.52 -11.44 -8.63
N GLN A 212 -4.15 -10.83 -7.61
CA GLN A 212 -5.33 -11.38 -6.98
C GLN A 212 -6.55 -11.35 -7.93
N PRO A 213 -7.50 -12.30 -7.79
CA PRO A 213 -8.67 -12.39 -8.67
C PRO A 213 -9.69 -11.26 -8.46
N TYR A 214 -9.56 -10.51 -7.36
CA TYR A 214 -10.39 -9.37 -7.05
C TYR A 214 -9.55 -8.12 -6.81
N VAL A 215 -10.11 -6.97 -7.14
CA VAL A 215 -9.69 -5.65 -6.66
C VAL A 215 -10.55 -5.21 -5.49
N ALA A 216 -10.07 -4.24 -4.72
CA ALA A 216 -10.89 -3.54 -3.72
C ALA A 216 -11.37 -2.21 -4.27
N ARG A 217 -12.69 -2.07 -4.43
CA ARG A 217 -13.33 -0.79 -4.72
C ARG A 217 -13.65 -0.08 -3.42
N ILE A 218 -12.90 0.98 -3.15
CA ILE A 218 -13.01 1.76 -1.90
C ILE A 218 -14.06 2.87 -2.03
N ILE A 219 -14.13 3.52 -3.19
CA ILE A 219 -15.09 4.59 -3.50
C ILE A 219 -16.00 4.11 -4.63
N GLU A 220 -17.31 4.14 -4.39
CA GLU A 220 -18.28 3.82 -5.44
C GLU A 220 -18.46 4.99 -6.41
N SER A 221 -18.54 4.69 -7.71
CA SER A 221 -18.85 5.62 -8.81
C SER A 221 -19.71 4.97 -9.87
#